data_AF-A0A7V9VF52-F1
#
_entry.id   AF-A0A7V9VF52-F1
#
_cell.length_a   1.000
_cell.length_b   1.000
_cell.length_c   1.000
_cell.angle_alpha   90.00
_cell.angle_beta   90.00
_cell.angle_gamma   90.00
#
_symmetry.space_group_name_H-M   'P 1'
#
loop_
_entity.id
_entity.type
_entity.pdbx_description
1 polymer ?
#
loop_
_entity_poly.entity_id
_entity_poly.type
_entity_poly.pdbx_seq_one_letter_code
_entity_poly.pdbx_strand_id
1 'polypeptide(L)' 'MIAQRARLIFLILVAVLLLVFVLLNYDPINVRLIFWEPRLRLAWALLGAAFLGFLFGVLLPRWPTRRR' A
#
# COMPACT_ATOMS: atom_id res chain seq x y z
N MET A 1 -14.78 -19.18 18.05
CA MET A 1 -14.84 -19.77 16.68
C MET A 1 -15.36 -18.79 15.61
N ILE A 2 -16.44 -18.03 15.85
CA ILE A 2 -16.99 -17.07 14.86
C ILE A 2 -15.97 -15.99 14.45
N ALA A 3 -15.23 -15.42 15.42
CA ALA A 3 -14.21 -14.42 15.15
C ALA A 3 -13.06 -14.92 14.25
N GLN A 4 -12.68 -16.20 14.35
CA GLN A 4 -11.65 -16.79 13.50
C GLN A 4 -12.14 -16.99 12.07
N ARG A 5 -13.41 -17.40 11.88
CA ARG A 5 -14.02 -17.52 10.54
C ARG A 5 -14.16 -16.16 9.88
N ALA A 6 -14.61 -15.14 10.61
CA ALA A 6 -14.71 -13.77 10.12
C ALA A 6 -13.33 -13.21 9.72
N ARG A 7 -12.30 -13.45 10.53
CA ARG A 7 -10.92 -13.07 10.21
C ARG A 7 -10.41 -13.76 8.95
N LEU A 8 -10.68 -15.05 8.78
CA LEU A 8 -10.28 -15.80 7.59
C LEU A 8 -10.96 -15.24 6.33
N ILE A 9 -12.27 -15.01 6.39
CA ILE A 9 -13.05 -14.43 5.28
C ILE A 9 -12.51 -13.05 4.92
N PHE A 10 -12.24 -12.19 5.91
CA PHE A 10 -11.64 -10.89 5.69
C PHE A 10 -10.28 -10.98 5.00
N LEU A 11 -9.40 -11.88 5.45
CA LEU A 11 -8.09 -12.08 4.83
C LEU A 11 -8.20 -12.58 3.39
N ILE A 12 -9.14 -13.49 3.10
CA ILE A 12 -9.42 -13.95 1.73
C ILE A 12 -9.89 -12.78 0.86
N LEU A 13 -10.82 -11.96 1.35
CA LEU A 13 -11.29 -10.75 0.67
C LEU A 13 -10.14 -9.79 0.34
N VAL A 14 -9.28 -9.50 1.32
CA VAL A 14 -8.10 -8.65 1.13
C VAL A 14 -7.16 -9.24 0.09
N ALA A 15 -6.90 -10.56 0.15
CA ALA A 15 -6.03 -11.23 -0.82
C ALA A 15 -6.59 -11.15 -2.25
N VAL A 16 -7.90 -11.37 -2.44
CA VAL A 16 -8.57 -11.24 -3.73
C VAL A 16 -8.48 -9.81 -4.26
N LEU A 17 -8.74 -8.81 -3.40
CA LEU A 17 -8.61 -7.40 -3.74
C LEU A 17 -7.20 -7.05 -4.20
N LEU A 18 -6.17 -7.49 -3.48
CA LEU A 18 -4.77 -7.28 -3.85
C LEU A 18 -4.44 -7.92 -5.21
N LEU A 19 -4.96 -9.12 -5.47
CA LEU A 19 -4.70 -9.84 -6.71
C LEU A 19 -5.35 -9.14 -7.90
N VAL A 20 -6.62 -8.74 -7.78
CA VAL A 20 -7.32 -7.94 -8.79
C VAL A 20 -6.62 -6.60 -9.01
N PHE A 21 -6.20 -5.95 -7.93
CA PHE A 21 -5.45 -4.70 -7.99
C PHE A 21 -4.15 -4.85 -8.79
N VAL A 22 -3.36 -5.91 -8.54
CA VAL A 22 -2.11 -6.14 -9.28
C VAL A 22 -2.40 -6.43 -10.76
N LEU A 23 -3.42 -7.22 -11.07
CA LEU A 23 -3.78 -7.54 -12.46
C LEU A 23 -4.23 -6.30 -13.23
N LEU A 24 -5.12 -5.49 -12.65
CA LEU A 24 -5.62 -4.28 -13.29
C LEU A 24 -4.55 -3.18 -13.41
N ASN A 25 -3.55 -3.19 -12.53
CA ASN A 25 -2.48 -2.19 -12.50
C ASN A 25 -1.14 -2.77 -12.98
N TYR A 26 -1.18 -3.83 -13.78
CA TYR A 26 -0.01 -4.47 -14.36
C TYR A 26 0.61 -3.62 -15.48
N ASP A 27 -0.22 -2.83 -16.17
CA ASP A 27 0.25 -1.99 -17.26
C ASP A 27 1.22 -0.91 -16.77
N PRO A 28 2.39 -0.77 -17.43
CA PRO A 28 3.37 0.24 -17.07
C PRO A 28 2.86 1.62 -17.45
N ILE A 29 2.89 2.55 -16.50
CA ILE A 29 2.57 3.95 -16.73
C ILE A 29 3.85 4.80 -16.70
N ASN A 30 3.85 5.90 -17.45
CA ASN A 30 4.90 6.90 -17.37
C ASN A 30 4.59 7.83 -16.19
N VAL A 31 5.40 7.80 -15.15
CA VAL A 31 5.28 8.75 -14.04
C VAL A 31 6.21 9.92 -14.35
N ARG A 32 5.66 11.10 -14.61
CA ARG A 32 6.47 12.32 -14.79
C ARG A 32 6.74 12.94 -13.42
N LEU A 33 7.98 12.82 -12.97
CA LEU A 33 8.56 13.58 -11.86
C LEU A 33 9.23 14.84 -12.42
N ILE A 34 9.48 15.82 -11.54
CA ILE A 34 10.04 17.14 -11.91
C ILE A 34 11.34 17.03 -12.73
N PHE A 35 12.17 16.01 -12.45
CA PHE A 35 13.46 15.78 -13.12
C PHE A 35 13.60 14.41 -13.77
N TRP A 36 12.56 13.56 -13.73
CA TRP A 36 12.70 12.17 -14.16
C TRP A 36 11.37 11.59 -14.64
N GLU A 37 11.41 10.74 -15.67
CA GLU A 37 10.23 10.08 -16.22
C GLU A 37 10.37 8.54 -16.19
N PRO A 38 10.39 7.91 -15.01
CA PRO A 38 10.50 6.46 -14.93
C PRO A 38 9.23 5.77 -15.44
N ARG A 39 9.41 4.72 -16.24
CA ARG A 39 8.37 3.73 -16.56
C ARG A 39 8.23 2.77 -15.39
N LEU A 40 7.21 2.96 -14.57
CA LEU A 40 6.91 2.11 -13.43
C LEU A 40 5.49 1.57 -13.55
N ARG A 41 5.27 0.34 -13.10
CA ARG A 41 3.91 -0.19 -12.98
C ARG A 41 3.25 0.49 -11.78
N LEU A 42 2.03 0.96 -11.96
CA LEU A 42 1.28 1.66 -10.90
C LEU A 42 1.18 0.80 -9.63
N ALA A 43 1.08 -0.53 -9.79
CA ALA A 43 1.10 -1.48 -8.68
C ALA A 43 2.34 -1.33 -7.79
N TRP A 44 3.55 -1.20 -8.36
CA TRP A 44 4.77 -1.03 -7.58
C TRP A 44 4.85 0.32 -6.88
N ALA A 45 4.36 1.38 -7.55
CA ALA A 45 4.30 2.70 -6.95
C ALA A 45 3.37 2.73 -5.72
N LEU A 46 2.20 2.09 -5.82
CA LEU A 46 1.22 2.02 -4.74
C LEU A 46 1.66 1.10 -3.60
N LEU A 47 2.25 -0.06 -3.90
CA LEU A 47 2.85 -0.92 -2.89
C LEU A 47 4.01 -0.24 -2.17
N GLY A 48 4.86 0.49 -2.91
CA GLY A 48 5.94 1.29 -2.36
C GLY A 48 5.42 2.40 -1.44
N ALA A 49 4.38 3.13 -1.86
CA ALA A 49 3.77 4.17 -1.03
C ALA A 49 3.16 3.60 0.26
N ALA A 50 2.47 2.46 0.19
CA ALA A 50 1.92 1.78 1.36
C ALA A 50 3.02 1.31 2.30
N PHE A 51 4.09 0.72 1.77
CA PHE A 51 5.25 0.30 2.54
C PHE A 51 5.96 1.47 3.22
N LEU A 52 6.18 2.57 2.49
CA LEU A 52 6.75 3.80 3.05
C LEU A 52 5.85 4.40 4.13
N GLY A 53 4.54 4.46 3.91
CA GLY A 53 3.58 4.94 4.92
C GLY A 53 3.60 4.09 6.20
N PHE A 54 3.67 2.76 6.07
CA PHE A 54 3.86 1.85 7.21
C PHE A 54 5.20 2.09 7.91
N LEU A 55 6.29 2.18 7.14
CA LEU A 55 7.62 2.41 7.66
C LEU A 55 7.69 3.75 8.41
N PHE A 56 7.12 4.81 7.85
CA PHE A 56 6.95 6.10 8.51
C PHE A 56 6.10 5.96 9.77
N GLY A 57 4.94 5.29 9.74
CA GLY A 57 4.11 5.09 10.92
C GLY A 57 4.82 4.34 12.06
N VAL A 58 5.67 3.36 11.73
CA VAL A 58 6.47 2.58 12.70
C VAL A 58 7.72 3.34 13.18
N LEU A 59 8.34 4.18 12.34
CA LEU A 59 9.55 4.93 12.67
C LEU A 59 9.27 6.32 13.28
N LEU A 60 8.11 6.93 13.03
CA LEU A 60 7.70 8.21 13.60
C LEU A 60 7.12 8.22 15.03
N PRO A 61 6.92 7.11 15.79
CA PRO A 61 6.36 7.21 17.14
C PRO A 61 7.43 7.66 18.13
N ARG A 62 7.94 8.88 17.94
CA ARG A 62 8.74 9.70 18.89
C ARG A 62 8.65 11.21 18.64
N TRP A 63 7.76 11.71 17.78
CA TRP A 63 7.41 13.14 17.85
C TRP A 63 6.33 13.31 18.92
N PRO A 64 6.65 13.84 20.12
CA PRO A 64 5.59 14.35 20.98
C PRO A 64 4.90 15.45 20.18
N THR A 65 3.73 15.14 19.63
CA THR A 65 2.74 16.14 19.27
C THR A 65 2.37 16.81 20.58
N ARG A 66 3.16 17.83 20.93
CA ARG A 66 2.93 18.72 22.06
C ARG A 66 1.61 19.42 21.78
N ARG A 67 0.50 18.79 22.22
CA ARG A 67 -0.79 19.44 22.38
C ARG A 67 -0.54 20.64 23.29
N ARG A 68 -0.51 21.84 22.70
CA ARG A 68 -0.82 23.08 23.39
C ARG A 68 -2.30 23.33 23.21
#